data_AF-A0A4V5P9Q6-F1
#
_entry.id   AF-A0A4V5P9Q6-F1
#
_cell.length_a   1.000
_cell.length_b   1.000
_cell.length_c   1.000
_cell.angle_alpha   90.00
_cell.angle_beta   90.00
_cell.angle_gamma   90.00
#
_symmetry.space_group_name_H-M   'P 1'
#
loop_
_entity.id
_entity.type
_entity.pdbx_description
1 polymer ?
#
loop_
_entity_poly.entity_id
_entity_poly.type
_entity_poly.pdbx_seq_one_letter_code
_entity_poly.pdbx_strand_id
1 'polypeptide(L)'
;MWNKFQELHTKHSEQKTSASRSRKRKRKRSRKGKLKNEEESQSEQSSSETQWKELTQYFGVNDRFDSPVKRKKIAKSGLEKSIDQAVEEWNIEKAEELSNQVATRELGAKIAKVIACHDFVKAKKDAENSQVAQKKKKLAWGFEAKKR
;
A
#
# COMPACT_ATOMS: atom_id res chain seq x y z
N MET A 1 -7.59 -4.38 45.29
CA MET A 1 -7.75 -4.31 43.82
C MET A 1 -6.65 -5.06 43.04
N TRP A 2 -5.43 -5.17 43.58
CA TRP A 2 -4.32 -5.89 42.93
C TRP A 2 -4.57 -7.40 42.70
N ASN A 3 -5.15 -8.07 43.70
CA ASN A 3 -5.40 -9.52 43.62
C ASN A 3 -6.36 -9.89 42.48
N LYS A 4 -7.37 -9.06 42.24
CA LYS A 4 -8.35 -9.26 41.17
C LYS A 4 -7.73 -9.12 39.77
N PHE A 5 -6.70 -8.29 39.63
CA PHE A 5 -5.96 -8.13 38.37
C PHE A 5 -5.06 -9.34 38.08
N GLN A 6 -4.36 -9.86 39.09
CA GLN A 6 -3.57 -11.08 38.93
C GLN A 6 -4.44 -12.29 38.56
N GLU A 7 -5.61 -12.40 39.19
CA GLU A 7 -6.58 -13.47 38.92
C GLU A 7 -7.15 -13.42 37.49
N LEU A 8 -7.33 -12.22 36.93
CA LEU A 8 -7.72 -12.07 35.52
C LEU A 8 -6.59 -12.45 34.56
N HIS A 9 -5.35 -12.11 34.91
CA HIS A 9 -4.19 -12.41 34.07
C HIS A 9 -3.93 -13.93 33.99
N THR A 10 -4.07 -14.64 35.11
CA THR A 10 -3.95 -16.12 35.14
C THR A 10 -5.06 -16.78 34.33
N LYS A 11 -6.34 -16.39 34.53
CA LYS A 11 -7.48 -16.94 33.76
C LYS A 11 -7.33 -16.76 32.24
N HIS A 12 -6.81 -15.61 31.79
CA HIS A 12 -6.61 -15.37 30.36
C HIS A 12 -5.51 -16.26 29.75
N SER A 13 -4.46 -16.57 30.52
CA SER A 13 -3.39 -17.47 30.08
C SER A 13 -3.87 -18.93 29.94
N GLU A 14 -4.71 -19.39 30.85
CA GLU A 14 -5.32 -20.73 30.84
C GLU A 14 -6.30 -20.92 29.66
N GLN A 15 -7.07 -19.88 29.34
CA GLN A 15 -7.97 -19.90 28.17
C GLN A 15 -7.20 -19.94 26.84
N LYS A 16 -6.06 -19.24 26.73
CA LYS A 16 -5.21 -19.27 25.52
C LYS A 16 -4.59 -20.64 25.28
N THR A 17 -4.13 -21.31 26.33
CA THR A 17 -3.48 -22.62 26.20
C THR A 17 -4.48 -23.72 25.85
N SER A 18 -5.70 -23.68 26.43
CA SER A 18 -6.79 -24.62 26.11
C SER A 18 -7.35 -24.44 24.69
N ALA A 19 -7.52 -23.21 24.20
CA ALA A 19 -8.00 -22.94 22.84
C ALA A 19 -6.99 -23.33 21.73
N SER A 20 -5.70 -23.42 22.05
CA SER A 20 -4.65 -23.77 21.07
C SER A 20 -4.59 -25.28 20.75
N ARG A 21 -5.06 -26.14 21.67
CA ARG A 21 -4.95 -27.61 21.52
C ARG A 21 -5.96 -28.21 20.52
N SER A 22 -7.04 -27.51 20.17
CA SER A 22 -8.11 -28.04 19.31
C SER A 22 -8.00 -27.69 17.81
N ARG A 23 -7.02 -26.85 17.39
CA ARG A 23 -6.92 -26.34 16.01
C ARG A 23 -5.91 -27.04 15.08
N LYS A 24 -5.58 -28.31 15.31
CA LYS A 24 -4.80 -29.13 14.36
C LYS A 24 -5.57 -30.36 13.87
N ARG A 25 -6.76 -30.16 13.31
CA ARG A 25 -7.34 -31.11 12.34
C ARG A 25 -7.22 -30.49 10.95
N LYS A 26 -6.15 -30.84 10.24
CA LYS A 26 -5.99 -30.56 8.80
C LYS A 26 -7.18 -31.20 8.07
N ARG A 27 -8.14 -30.40 7.60
CA ARG A 27 -9.19 -30.88 6.68
C ARG A 27 -8.51 -31.29 5.38
N LYS A 28 -8.56 -32.57 5.02
CA LYS A 28 -8.20 -33.05 3.68
C LYS A 28 -9.17 -32.39 2.68
N ARG A 29 -8.67 -31.49 1.83
CA ARG A 29 -9.45 -30.98 0.69
C ARG A 29 -9.64 -32.12 -0.32
N SER A 30 -10.91 -32.38 -0.64
CA SER A 30 -11.36 -33.24 -1.73
C SER A 30 -10.78 -32.74 -3.06
N ARG A 31 -10.22 -33.65 -3.87
CA ARG A 31 -9.81 -33.40 -5.25
C ARG A 31 -11.08 -33.17 -6.08
N LYS A 32 -11.31 -31.94 -6.53
CA LYS A 32 -12.34 -31.61 -7.50
C LYS A 32 -11.68 -31.30 -8.85
N GLY A 33 -12.12 -32.06 -9.86
CA GLY A 33 -12.13 -31.85 -11.31
C GLY A 33 -11.18 -30.83 -11.95
N LYS A 34 -10.42 -31.32 -12.93
CA LYS A 34 -9.84 -30.56 -14.05
C LYS A 34 -10.80 -29.46 -14.52
N LEU A 35 -10.38 -28.21 -14.40
CA LEU A 35 -10.81 -27.11 -15.26
C LEU A 35 -9.56 -26.59 -15.97
N LYS A 36 -9.51 -26.82 -17.28
CA LYS A 36 -8.54 -26.20 -18.18
C LYS A 36 -8.97 -24.73 -18.34
N ASN A 37 -8.31 -23.81 -17.63
CA ASN A 37 -8.24 -22.36 -17.92
C ASN A 37 -7.37 -21.63 -16.87
N GLU A 38 -6.17 -22.16 -16.55
CA GLU A 38 -5.29 -21.59 -15.51
C GLU A 38 -4.01 -20.93 -16.04
N GLU A 39 -3.65 -21.13 -17.31
CA GLU A 39 -2.37 -20.67 -17.85
C GLU A 39 -2.35 -19.16 -18.17
N GLU A 40 -3.50 -18.55 -18.44
CA GLU A 40 -3.59 -17.09 -18.69
C GLU A 40 -3.62 -16.28 -17.39
N SER A 41 -4.23 -16.80 -16.31
CA SER A 41 -4.37 -16.06 -15.05
C SER A 41 -3.09 -16.03 -14.20
N GLN A 42 -2.23 -17.06 -14.29
CA GLN A 42 -0.97 -17.06 -13.53
C GLN A 42 0.07 -16.05 -14.07
N SER A 43 0.08 -15.79 -15.38
CA SER A 43 1.01 -14.82 -15.98
C SER A 43 0.64 -13.38 -15.59
N GLU A 44 -0.66 -13.05 -15.61
CA GLU A 44 -1.18 -11.75 -15.17
C GLU A 44 -0.94 -11.48 -13.69
N GLN A 45 -1.09 -12.49 -12.82
CA GLN A 45 -0.77 -12.37 -11.40
C GLN A 45 0.70 -12.02 -11.15
N SER A 46 1.63 -12.61 -11.90
CA SER A 46 3.06 -12.29 -11.77
C SER A 46 3.40 -10.86 -12.23
N SER A 47 2.70 -10.37 -13.27
CA SER A 47 2.90 -9.02 -13.81
C SER A 47 2.34 -7.94 -12.88
N SER A 48 1.17 -8.17 -12.28
CA SER A 48 0.59 -7.26 -11.29
C SER A 48 1.44 -7.24 -10.02
N GLU A 49 1.93 -8.38 -9.54
CA GLU A 49 2.77 -8.44 -8.34
C GLU A 49 4.11 -7.69 -8.50
N THR A 50 4.70 -7.73 -9.70
CA THR A 50 5.91 -6.94 -10.01
C THR A 50 5.63 -5.44 -10.06
N GLN A 51 4.51 -5.02 -10.67
CA GLN A 51 4.05 -3.62 -10.62
C GLN A 51 3.81 -3.13 -9.19
N TRP A 52 3.17 -3.95 -8.34
CA TRP A 52 2.95 -3.64 -6.93
C TRP A 52 4.27 -3.47 -6.15
N LYS A 53 5.27 -4.33 -6.41
CA LYS A 53 6.61 -4.21 -5.81
C LYS A 53 7.31 -2.91 -6.22
N GLU A 54 7.20 -2.52 -7.48
CA GLU A 54 7.77 -1.26 -7.98
C GLU A 54 7.10 -0.04 -7.33
N LEU A 55 5.77 -0.01 -7.23
CA LEU A 55 5.03 1.08 -6.60
C LEU A 55 5.32 1.19 -5.10
N THR A 56 5.47 0.06 -4.41
CA THR A 56 5.78 0.02 -2.98
C THR A 56 7.08 0.79 -2.65
N GLN A 57 8.05 0.80 -3.56
CA GLN A 57 9.31 1.53 -3.40
C GLN A 57 9.12 3.04 -3.20
N TYR A 58 8.05 3.62 -3.75
CA TYR A 58 7.76 5.05 -3.67
C TYR A 58 6.95 5.44 -2.44
N PHE A 59 6.45 4.49 -1.64
CA PHE A 59 5.79 4.80 -0.38
C PHE A 59 6.79 5.43 0.61
N GLY A 60 6.37 6.51 1.29
CA GLY A 60 7.13 7.14 2.37
C GLY A 60 8.35 7.98 1.94
N VAL A 61 8.81 7.87 0.68
CA VAL A 61 9.95 8.67 0.16
C VAL A 61 9.70 10.17 0.30
N ASN A 62 8.44 10.58 0.12
CA ASN A 62 8.04 11.99 0.15
C ASN A 62 7.70 12.54 1.56
N ASP A 63 7.51 11.66 2.55
CA ASP A 63 7.16 12.03 3.94
C ASP A 63 8.27 12.86 4.61
N ARG A 64 9.51 12.73 4.10
CA ARG A 64 10.68 13.50 4.54
C ARG A 64 10.60 14.99 4.17
N PHE A 65 9.78 15.35 3.18
CA PHE A 65 9.60 16.74 2.74
C PHE A 65 8.41 17.41 3.43
N ASP A 66 7.57 16.64 4.13
CA ASP A 66 6.61 17.22 5.04
C ASP A 66 7.41 17.83 6.20
N SER A 67 7.38 19.16 6.26
CA SER A 67 8.00 19.90 7.36
C SER A 67 7.53 19.26 8.67
N PRO A 68 8.43 18.93 9.61
CA PRO A 68 8.03 18.48 10.93
C PRO A 68 7.02 19.49 11.44
N VAL A 69 5.77 19.01 11.55
CA VAL A 69 4.58 19.84 11.48
C VAL A 69 4.73 20.96 12.51
N LYS A 70 4.82 22.21 12.02
CA LYS A 70 4.55 23.38 12.86
C LYS A 70 3.23 23.05 13.55
N ARG A 71 3.24 22.90 14.89
CA ARG A 71 2.18 22.30 15.71
C ARG A 71 0.86 23.09 15.63
N LYS A 72 0.26 23.15 14.45
CA LYS A 72 -1.09 23.65 14.22
C LYS A 72 -2.01 22.55 14.70
N LYS A 73 -2.98 22.91 15.54
CA LYS A 73 -4.07 22.00 15.89
C LYS A 73 -4.79 21.69 14.59
N ILE A 74 -4.54 20.51 14.03
CA ILE A 74 -5.27 20.02 12.87
C ILE A 74 -6.71 19.85 13.36
N ALA A 75 -7.62 20.61 12.77
CA ALA A 75 -9.04 20.48 13.11
C ALA A 75 -9.48 19.08 12.71
N LYS A 76 -10.17 18.37 13.62
CA LYS A 76 -10.69 17.03 13.35
C LYS A 76 -11.54 17.06 12.07
N SER A 77 -11.32 16.06 11.21
CA SER A 77 -12.11 15.82 10.00
C SER A 77 -13.59 15.59 10.35
N GLY A 78 -14.50 15.87 9.41
CA GLY A 78 -15.94 15.60 9.61
C GLY A 78 -16.22 14.12 9.94
N LEU A 79 -15.47 13.20 9.31
CA LEU A 79 -15.58 11.76 9.59
C LEU A 79 -15.04 11.40 10.99
N GLU A 80 -13.95 12.03 11.43
CA GLU A 80 -13.40 11.81 12.78
C GLU A 80 -14.39 12.26 13.86
N LYS A 81 -15.09 13.39 13.63
CA LYS A 81 -16.15 13.85 14.53
C LYS A 81 -17.33 12.87 14.58
N SER A 82 -17.70 12.26 13.45
CA SER A 82 -18.75 11.25 13.44
C SER A 82 -18.34 9.94 14.12
N ILE A 83 -17.04 9.61 14.13
CA ILE A 83 -16.50 8.50 14.92
C ILE A 83 -16.64 8.82 16.41
N ASP A 84 -16.20 10.02 16.83
CA ASP A 84 -16.34 10.46 18.23
C ASP A 84 -17.81 10.39 18.68
N GLN A 85 -18.74 10.87 17.86
CA GLN A 85 -20.17 10.80 18.15
C GLN A 85 -20.68 9.35 18.27
N ALA A 86 -20.28 8.44 17.38
CA ALA A 86 -20.68 7.04 17.46
C ALA A 86 -20.14 6.34 18.72
N VAL A 87 -18.94 6.73 19.16
CA VAL A 87 -18.35 6.24 20.42
C VAL A 87 -19.10 6.80 21.63
N GLU A 88 -19.48 8.08 21.61
CA GLU A 88 -20.32 8.70 22.64
C GLU A 88 -21.71 8.03 22.74
N GLU A 89 -22.29 7.67 21.59
CA GLU A 89 -23.54 6.92 21.47
C GLU A 89 -23.38 5.40 21.78
N TRP A 90 -22.19 4.95 22.17
CA TRP A 90 -21.82 3.54 22.40
C TRP A 90 -22.09 2.58 21.22
N ASN A 91 -22.20 3.13 20.01
CA ASN A 91 -22.39 2.37 18.79
C ASN A 91 -21.05 1.97 18.17
N ILE A 92 -20.48 0.87 18.68
CA ILE A 92 -19.15 0.38 18.29
C ILE A 92 -19.12 -0.05 16.82
N GLU A 93 -20.17 -0.71 16.34
CA GLU A 93 -20.25 -1.22 14.96
C GLU A 93 -20.15 -0.09 13.93
N LYS A 94 -20.89 1.01 14.16
CA LYS A 94 -20.85 2.21 13.32
C LYS A 94 -19.50 2.94 13.41
N ALA A 95 -18.90 3.00 14.59
CA ALA A 95 -17.57 3.59 14.77
C ALA A 95 -16.48 2.81 14.00
N GLU A 96 -16.54 1.48 14.01
CA GLU A 96 -15.64 0.62 13.25
C GLU A 96 -15.82 0.80 11.74
N GLU A 97 -17.06 0.88 11.25
CA GLU A 97 -17.34 1.14 9.83
C GLU A 97 -16.74 2.47 9.38
N LEU A 98 -17.01 3.56 10.12
CA LEU A 98 -16.47 4.88 9.82
C LEU A 98 -14.93 4.91 9.90
N SER A 99 -14.34 4.16 10.83
CA SER A 99 -12.89 4.00 10.92
C SER A 99 -12.31 3.32 9.67
N ASN A 100 -12.93 2.23 9.20
CA ASN A 100 -12.53 1.56 7.97
C ASN A 100 -12.66 2.47 6.75
N GLN A 101 -13.69 3.31 6.70
CA GLN A 101 -13.86 4.31 5.64
C GLN A 101 -12.75 5.37 5.65
N VAL A 102 -12.33 5.86 6.83
CA VAL A 102 -11.18 6.76 6.95
C VAL A 102 -9.90 6.08 6.46
N ALA A 103 -9.64 4.86 6.92
CA ALA A 103 -8.45 4.10 6.55
C ALA A 103 -8.35 3.83 5.04
N THR A 104 -9.46 3.44 4.41
CA THR A 104 -9.52 3.20 2.96
C THR A 104 -9.30 4.48 2.15
N ARG A 105 -9.90 5.61 2.57
CA ARG A 105 -9.69 6.91 1.91
C ARG A 105 -8.24 7.37 2.02
N GLU A 106 -7.64 7.29 3.20
CA GLU A 106 -6.23 7.66 3.41
C GLU A 106 -5.29 6.78 2.59
N LEU A 107 -5.56 5.48 2.53
CA LEU A 107 -4.82 4.55 1.70
C LEU A 107 -4.92 4.91 0.21
N GLY A 108 -6.14 5.21 -0.27
CA GLY A 108 -6.36 5.65 -1.65
C GLY A 108 -5.57 6.92 -2.00
N ALA A 109 -5.53 7.91 -1.09
CA ALA A 109 -4.74 9.10 -1.27
C ALA A 109 -3.22 8.81 -1.35
N LYS A 110 -2.72 7.86 -0.56
CA LYS A 110 -1.30 7.43 -0.62
C LYS A 110 -0.99 6.73 -1.95
N ILE A 111 -1.89 5.86 -2.43
CA ILE A 111 -1.75 5.17 -3.72
C ILE A 111 -1.68 6.18 -4.87
N ALA A 112 -2.58 7.16 -4.89
CA ALA A 112 -2.59 8.20 -5.94
C ALA A 112 -1.28 8.99 -5.97
N LYS A 113 -0.74 9.38 -4.80
CA LYS A 113 0.56 10.05 -4.69
C LYS A 113 1.70 9.18 -5.24
N VAL A 114 1.68 7.89 -4.92
CA VAL A 114 2.70 6.92 -5.38
C VAL A 114 2.66 6.75 -6.90
N ILE A 115 1.48 6.64 -7.49
CA ILE A 115 1.30 6.55 -8.96
C ILE A 115 1.84 7.82 -9.63
N ALA A 116 1.50 9.00 -9.11
CA ALA A 116 2.01 10.26 -9.65
C ALA A 116 3.55 10.36 -9.59
N CYS A 117 4.17 9.89 -8.51
CA CYS A 117 5.63 9.80 -8.40
C CYS A 117 6.24 8.83 -9.43
N HIS A 118 5.62 7.67 -9.61
CA HIS A 118 6.05 6.67 -10.59
C HIS A 118 6.00 7.22 -12.02
N ASP A 119 4.87 7.80 -12.41
CA ASP A 119 4.66 8.41 -13.73
C ASP A 119 5.67 9.53 -14.00
N PHE A 120 5.96 10.36 -12.99
CA PHE A 120 6.98 11.41 -13.11
C PHE A 120 8.38 10.86 -13.37
N VAL A 121 8.79 9.81 -12.64
CA VAL A 121 10.11 9.17 -12.83
C VAL A 121 10.20 8.55 -14.22
N LYS A 122 9.12 7.91 -14.69
CA LYS A 122 9.05 7.33 -16.03
C LYS A 122 9.14 8.41 -17.11
N ALA A 123 8.31 9.44 -17.01
CA ALA A 123 8.32 10.57 -17.94
C ALA A 123 9.69 11.28 -18.00
N LYS A 124 10.36 11.42 -16.85
CA LYS A 124 11.71 11.99 -16.79
C LYS A 124 12.74 11.17 -17.57
N LYS A 125 12.73 9.85 -17.40
CA LYS A 125 13.61 8.93 -18.15
C LYS A 125 13.34 8.99 -19.65
N ASP A 126 12.08 9.02 -20.06
CA ASP A 126 11.71 9.09 -21.48
C ASP A 126 12.10 10.44 -22.12
N ALA A 127 11.98 11.54 -21.37
CA ALA A 127 12.46 12.86 -21.79
C ALA A 127 13.99 12.88 -21.96
N GLU A 128 14.74 12.27 -21.05
CA GLU A 128 16.21 12.14 -21.16
C GLU A 128 16.61 11.29 -22.38
N ASN A 129 15.94 10.15 -22.60
CA ASN A 129 16.18 9.26 -23.74
C ASN A 129 15.90 9.94 -25.09
N SER A 130 14.80 10.69 -25.18
CA SER A 130 14.46 11.44 -26.40
C SER A 130 15.46 12.56 -26.68
N GLN A 131 15.93 13.28 -25.65
CA GLN A 131 17.01 14.26 -25.80
C GLN A 131 18.31 13.64 -26.28
N VAL A 132 18.70 12.48 -25.74
CA VAL A 132 19.89 11.74 -26.20
C VAL A 132 19.72 11.30 -27.67
N ALA A 133 18.54 10.81 -28.05
CA ALA A 133 18.25 10.42 -29.43
C ALA A 133 18.26 11.61 -30.40
N GLN A 134 17.77 12.77 -29.99
CA GLN A 134 17.84 14.00 -30.80
C GLN A 134 19.28 14.52 -30.94
N LYS A 135 20.07 14.50 -29.85
CA LYS A 135 21.49 14.90 -29.89
C LYS A 135 22.31 14.01 -30.82
N LYS A 136 22.04 12.70 -30.87
CA LYS A 136 22.70 11.75 -31.79
C LYS A 136 22.38 11.99 -33.27
N LYS A 137 21.24 12.62 -33.60
CA LYS A 137 20.84 12.90 -34.99
C LYS A 137 21.55 14.12 -35.61
N LYS A 138 22.26 14.94 -34.82
CA LYS A 138 23.01 16.10 -35.33
C LYS A 138 24.52 15.86 -35.23
N LEU A 139 25.09 15.10 -36.16
CA LEU A 139 26.55 15.13 -36.46
C LEU A 139 26.76 14.67 -37.91
N ALA A 140 26.35 15.52 -38.85
CA ALA A 140 26.80 15.48 -40.24
C ALA A 140 27.75 16.66 -40.47
N TRP A 141 28.78 16.79 -39.63
CA TRP A 141 29.91 17.68 -39.93
C TRP A 141 30.68 17.07 -41.10
N GLY A 142 30.11 17.24 -42.30
CA GLY A 142 30.75 16.89 -43.56
C GLY A 142 31.95 17.80 -43.76
N PHE A 143 33.13 17.28 -43.43
CA PHE A 143 34.39 17.84 -43.88
C PHE A 143 34.70 17.23 -45.25
N GLU A 144 34.16 17.84 -46.30
CA GLU A 144 34.57 17.49 -47.66
C GLU A 144 35.94 18.14 -47.89
N ALA A 145 37.02 17.36 -47.72
CA ALA A 145 38.37 17.83 -47.92
C ALA A 145 38.54 18.25 -49.39
N LYS A 146 38.60 19.56 -49.64
CA LYS A 146 38.86 20.12 -50.96
C LYS A 146 40.26 19.70 -51.43
N LYS A 147 40.32 18.77 -52.39
CA LYS A 147 41.59 18.34 -53.01
C LYS A 147 42.20 19.51 -53.79
N ARG A 148 43.51 19.71 -53.59
CA ARG A 148 44.38 20.56 -54.41
C ARG A 148 44.83 19.80 -55.65
#